data_AF-A0A7J8YLQ5-F1
#
_entry.id   AF-A0A7J8YLQ5-F1
#
_cell.length_a   1.000
_cell.length_b   1.000
_cell.length_c   1.000
_cell.angle_alpha   90.00
_cell.angle_beta   90.00
_cell.angle_gamma   90.00
#
_symmetry.space_group_name_H-M   'P 1'
#
loop_
_entity.id
_entity.type
_entity.pdbx_description
1 polymer ?
#
loop_
_entity_poly.entity_id
_entity_poly.type
_entity_poly.pdbx_seq_one_letter_code
_entity_poly.pdbx_strand_id
1 'polypeptide(L)'
;MDSAAFHEEIDSFFDSAPPLKDSAKITDKLNQFIQFDSPSGEVRGKRVVCVTSGGTTVPLEQRCVRYIDNFSSGNRGAAST
;
A
#
# COMPACT_ATOMS: atom_id res chain seq x y z
N MET A 1 -11.99 24.60 -3.24
CA MET A 1 -12.68 23.29 -3.14
C MET A 1 -13.05 23.10 -1.70
N ASP A 2 -14.28 22.68 -1.42
CA ASP A 2 -14.76 22.44 -0.06
C ASP A 2 -14.05 21.22 0.53
N SER A 3 -13.50 21.36 1.74
CA SER A 3 -12.78 20.27 2.43
C SER A 3 -13.68 19.07 2.70
N ALA A 4 -14.98 19.28 2.90
CA ALA A 4 -15.93 18.21 3.11
C ALA A 4 -16.14 17.39 1.84
N ALA A 5 -16.35 18.05 0.70
CA ALA A 5 -16.52 17.41 -0.60
C ALA A 5 -15.30 16.57 -1.01
N PHE A 6 -14.09 17.00 -0.64
CA PHE A 6 -12.87 16.23 -0.89
C PHE A 6 -12.80 14.92 -0.08
N HIS A 7 -13.26 14.93 1.17
CA HIS A 7 -13.29 13.71 1.99
C HIS A 7 -14.35 12.72 1.50
N GLU A 8 -15.53 13.21 1.10
CA GLU A 8 -16.55 12.36 0.48
C GLU A 8 -16.04 11.67 -0.80
N GLU A 9 -15.26 12.38 -1.64
CA GLU A 9 -14.66 11.79 -2.84
C GLU A 9 -13.65 10.68 -2.50
N ILE A 10 -12.85 10.87 -1.46
CA ILE A 10 -11.89 9.87 -0.98
C ILE A 10 -12.62 8.64 -0.45
N ASP A 11 -13.62 8.82 0.40
CA ASP A 11 -14.39 7.72 0.98
C ASP A 11 -15.11 6.94 -0.12
N SER A 12 -15.73 7.64 -1.06
CA SER A 12 -16.36 7.02 -2.24
C SER A 12 -15.37 6.23 -3.09
N PHE A 13 -14.12 6.70 -3.24
CA PHE A 13 -13.10 5.97 -3.96
C PHE A 13 -12.79 4.64 -3.28
N PHE A 14 -12.55 4.64 -1.96
CA PHE A 14 -12.23 3.43 -1.22
C PHE A 14 -13.41 2.46 -1.12
N ASP A 15 -14.63 2.96 -0.94
CA ASP A 15 -15.86 2.14 -0.90
C ASP A 15 -16.15 1.44 -2.23
N SER A 16 -15.76 2.07 -3.35
CA SER A 16 -15.94 1.50 -4.69
C SER A 16 -14.89 0.45 -5.06
N ALA A 17 -13.74 0.45 -4.38
CA ALA A 17 -12.64 -0.44 -4.68
C ALA A 17 -12.91 -1.86 -4.15
N PRO A 18 -12.55 -2.92 -4.89
CA PRO A 18 -12.66 -4.28 -4.38
C PRO A 18 -11.78 -4.44 -3.13
N PRO A 19 -12.26 -5.14 -2.08
CA PRO A 19 -11.50 -5.29 -0.85
C PRO A 19 -10.19 -6.05 -1.12
N LEU A 20 -9.12 -5.62 -0.44
CA LEU A 20 -7.83 -6.28 -0.54
C LEU A 20 -7.96 -7.72 -0.02
N LYS A 21 -7.59 -8.68 -0.87
CA LYS A 21 -7.54 -10.09 -0.48
C LYS A 21 -6.58 -10.27 0.69
N ASP A 22 -7.01 -11.03 1.70
CA ASP A 22 -6.22 -11.33 2.91
C ASP A 22 -5.81 -10.09 3.73
N SER A 23 -6.58 -8.99 3.68
CA SER A 23 -6.28 -7.72 4.36
C SER A 23 -5.92 -7.89 5.83
N ALA A 24 -6.73 -8.61 6.62
CA ALA A 24 -6.48 -8.85 8.04
C ALA A 24 -5.11 -9.51 8.28
N LYS A 25 -4.76 -10.53 7.50
CA LYS A 25 -3.48 -11.23 7.61
C LYS A 25 -2.29 -10.34 7.26
N ILE A 26 -2.45 -9.46 6.27
CA ILE A 26 -1.43 -8.48 5.89
C ILE A 26 -1.24 -7.46 7.02
N THR A 27 -2.33 -6.94 7.56
CA THR A 27 -2.32 -6.02 8.71
C THR A 27 -1.65 -6.62 9.93
N ASP A 28 -1.97 -7.87 10.28
CA ASP A 28 -1.35 -8.57 11.42
C ASP A 28 0.16 -8.72 11.26
N LYS A 29 0.61 -9.14 10.07
CA LYS A 29 2.04 -9.26 9.77
C LYS A 29 2.76 -7.92 9.81
N LEU A 30 2.14 -6.87 9.28
CA LEU A 30 2.71 -5.52 9.30
C LEU A 30 2.85 -5.00 10.73
N ASN A 31 1.82 -5.18 11.55
CA ASN A 31 1.85 -4.83 12.97
C ASN A 31 2.94 -5.60 13.72
N GLN A 32 3.08 -6.90 13.47
CA GLN A 32 4.13 -7.71 14.06
C GLN A 32 5.54 -7.19 13.69
N PHE A 33 5.75 -6.82 12.43
CA PHE A 33 7.02 -6.23 11.96
C PHE A 33 7.31 -4.89 12.65
N ILE A 34 6.33 -3.98 12.69
CA ILE A 34 6.50 -2.66 13.32
C ILE A 34 6.77 -2.81 14.83
N GLN A 35 6.06 -3.72 15.51
CA GLN A 35 6.25 -3.98 16.94
C GLN A 35 7.64 -4.57 17.22
N PHE A 36 8.15 -5.45 16.37
CA PHE A 36 9.48 -6.03 16.52
C PHE A 36 10.59 -4.98 16.52
N ASP A 37 10.45 -3.93 15.72
CA ASP A 37 11.44 -2.84 15.60
C ASP A 37 11.13 -1.63 16.49
N SER A 38 10.03 -1.67 17.25
CA SER A 38 9.64 -0.61 18.18
C SER A 38 10.60 -0.50 19.37
N PRO A 39 10.82 0.72 19.92
CA PRO A 39 11.66 0.91 21.09
C PRO A 39 11.11 0.14 22.30
N SER A 40 11.93 -0.71 22.91
CA SER A 40 11.62 -1.38 24.18
C SER A 40 12.65 -0.96 25.24
N GLY A 41 12.23 -0.17 26.23
CA GLY A 41 13.09 0.30 27.31
C GLY A 41 14.06 1.42 26.87
N GLU A 42 15.31 1.36 27.35
CA GLU A 42 16.34 2.39 27.08
C GLU A 42 16.96 2.30 25.67
N VAL A 43 16.65 1.25 24.91
CA VAL A 43 17.16 1.04 23.55
C VAL A 43 16.27 1.77 22.55
N ARG A 44 16.85 2.68 21.75
CA ARG A 44 16.14 3.31 20.63
C ARG A 44 15.74 2.24 19.60
N GLY A 45 14.47 2.24 19.22
CA GLY A 45 13.94 1.36 18.16
C GLY A 45 14.60 1.62 16.82
N LYS A 46 14.50 0.65 15.90
CA LYS A 46 15.09 0.79 14.56
C LYS A 46 14.26 1.76 13.73
N ARG A 47 14.92 2.50 12.83
CA ARG A 47 14.23 3.35 11.86
C ARG A 47 13.61 2.45 10.78
N VAL A 48 12.34 2.65 10.50
CA VAL A 48 11.59 1.92 9.47
C VAL A 48 11.27 2.86 8.31
N VAL A 49 11.42 2.36 7.09
CA VAL A 49 11.01 3.06 5.85
C VAL A 49 10.13 2.13 5.03
N CYS A 50 9.07 2.67 4.41
CA CYS A 50 8.24 1.95 3.45
C CYS A 50 8.70 2.33 2.04
N VAL A 51 9.14 1.35 1.26
CA VAL A 51 9.53 1.52 -0.14
C VAL A 51 8.51 0.81 -1.02
N THR A 52 7.81 1.57 -1.87
CA THR A 52 6.95 1.01 -2.93
C THR A 52 7.75 0.88 -4.22
N SER A 53 7.69 -0.27 -4.88
CA SER A 53 8.44 -0.53 -6.11
C SER A 53 7.62 -1.37 -7.09
N GLY A 54 7.92 -1.23 -8.38
CA GLY A 54 7.16 -1.85 -9.48
C GLY A 54 6.07 -0.96 -10.05
N GLY A 55 5.31 -1.52 -11.00
CA GLY A 55 4.18 -0.89 -11.67
C GLY A 55 2.84 -1.35 -11.10
N THR A 56 1.78 -0.60 -11.37
CA THR A 56 0.40 -1.01 -11.09
C THR A 56 -0.36 -1.20 -12.39
N THR A 57 -1.25 -2.17 -12.41
CA THR A 57 -2.16 -2.43 -13.54
C THR A 57 -3.58 -2.03 -13.19
N VAL A 58 -4.34 -1.58 -14.19
CA VAL A 58 -5.77 -1.29 -14.07
C VAL A 58 -6.52 -2.11 -15.11
N PRO A 59 -7.41 -3.04 -14.69
CA PRO A 59 -8.17 -3.86 -15.63
C PRO A 59 -9.25 -3.03 -16.34
N LEU A 60 -9.50 -3.33 -17.62
CA LEU A 60 -10.59 -2.70 -18.39
C LEU A 60 -11.89 -3.52 -18.36
N GLU A 61 -11.84 -4.78 -17.93
CA GLU A 61 -12.97 -5.69 -17.80
C GLU A 61 -12.90 -6.52 -16.51
N GLN A 62 -14.05 -6.97 -15.99
CA GLN A 62 -14.10 -7.85 -14.79
C GLN A 62 -13.31 -9.15 -14.97
N ARG A 63 -13.46 -9.79 -16.13
CA ARG A 63 -12.61 -10.92 -16.55
C ARG A 63 -11.44 -10.32 -17.33
N CYS A 64 -10.43 -9.89 -16.59
CA CYS A 64 -9.31 -9.11 -17.11
C CYS A 64 -8.63 -9.84 -18.28
N VAL A 65 -8.81 -9.30 -19.49
CA VAL A 65 -8.11 -9.70 -20.71
C VAL A 65 -7.28 -8.53 -21.26
N ARG A 66 -7.67 -7.29 -20.96
CA ARG A 66 -6.93 -6.08 -21.27
C ARG A 66 -6.75 -5.25 -20.00
N TYR A 67 -5.61 -4.58 -19.93
CA TYR A 67 -5.26 -3.73 -18.79
C TYR A 67 -4.35 -2.59 -19.26
N ILE A 68 -4.39 -1.48 -18.50
CA ILE A 68 -3.39 -0.43 -18.58
C ILE A 68 -2.30 -0.78 -17.56
N ASP A 69 -1.03 -0.66 -17.96
CA ASP A 69 0.12 -0.94 -17.10
C ASP A 69 1.04 0.28 -17.02
N ASN A 70 1.46 0.62 -15.80
CA ASN A 70 2.50 1.61 -15.54
C ASN A 70 3.86 0.90 -15.48
N PHE A 71 4.56 0.81 -16.61
CA PHE A 71 5.81 0.04 -16.69
C PHE A 71 6.87 0.49 -15.68
N SER A 72 7.35 -0.48 -14.88
CA SER A 72 8.46 -0.31 -13.95
C SER A 72 9.08 -1.66 -13.64
N SER A 73 10.39 -1.81 -13.87
CA SER A 73 11.13 -3.03 -13.51
C SER A 73 11.37 -3.17 -12.01
N GLY A 74 11.06 -2.13 -11.22
CA GLY A 74 11.32 -2.11 -9.78
C GLY A 74 12.80 -2.00 -9.38
N ASN A 75 13.73 -1.94 -10.34
CA ASN A 75 15.18 -1.95 -10.06
C ASN A 75 15.62 -0.80 -9.14
N ARG A 76 15.01 0.38 -9.28
CA ARG A 76 15.32 1.53 -8.40
C ARG A 76 14.93 1.28 -6.95
N GLY A 77 13.74 0.71 -6.70
CA GLY A 77 13.29 0.41 -5.36
C GLY A 77 14.14 -0.69 -4.71
N ALA A 78 14.45 -1.76 -5.46
CA ALA A 78 15.30 -2.85 -4.97
C ALA A 78 16.73 -2.39 -4.65
N ALA A 79 17.33 -1.50 -5.44
CA ALA A 79 18.64 -0.93 -5.14
C ALA A 79 18.63 0.05 -3.95
N SER A 80 17.44 0.47 -3.49
CA SER A 80 17.27 1.41 -2.36
C SER A 80 17.02 0.71 -1.02
N THR A 81 16.89 -0.63 -1.01
CA THR A 81 16.72 -1.47 0.20
C THR A 81 17.99 -2.24 0.51
#